data_AF-A0A9Q0CTR0-F1
#
_entry.id   AF-A0A9Q0CTR0-F1
#
_cell.length_a   1.000
_cell.length_b   1.000
_cell.length_c   1.000
_cell.angle_alpha   90.00
_cell.angle_beta   90.00
_cell.angle_gamma   90.00
#
_symmetry.space_group_name_H-M   'P 1'
#
loop_
_entity.id
_entity.type
_entity.pdbx_description
1 polymer ?
#
loop_
_entity_poly.entity_id
_entity_poly.type
_entity_poly.pdbx_seq_one_letter_code
_entity_poly.pdbx_strand_id
1 'polypeptide(L)'
;MGSIGPEPVLFGGDREITAKTQRKPRFLCVHGFRTSGAIMEKRVIGKWPRHVTSRLDLFFADAPFPAEGTSDVEGIFPPPYYEWFSVCSSFLLSLFLFYHR
;
A
#
# COMPACT_ATOMS: atom_id res chain seq x y z
N MET A 1 -3.16 -68.37 23.37
CA MET A 1 -3.78 -67.05 23.21
C MET A 1 -3.01 -66.04 24.05
N GLY A 2 -2.53 -64.88 23.61
CA GLY A 2 -2.58 -64.20 22.31
C GLY A 2 -1.20 -63.59 22.01
N SER A 3 -0.72 -63.76 20.78
CA SER A 3 -0.69 -62.73 19.72
C SER A 3 0.34 -61.62 19.95
N ILE A 4 1.55 -61.87 19.44
CA ILE A 4 2.54 -60.87 19.03
C ILE A 4 1.81 -59.93 18.06
N GLY A 5 1.51 -58.70 18.50
CA GLY A 5 0.96 -57.68 17.61
C GLY A 5 2.02 -57.23 16.61
N PRO A 6 1.64 -56.85 15.37
CA PRO A 6 2.61 -56.30 14.44
C PRO A 6 3.13 -54.96 14.98
N GLU A 7 4.45 -54.80 14.99
CA GLU A 7 5.13 -53.51 15.14
C GLU A 7 4.50 -52.48 14.19
N PRO A 8 4.22 -51.24 14.64
CA PRO A 8 3.69 -50.22 13.75
C PRO A 8 4.74 -49.88 12.69
N VAL A 9 4.45 -50.28 11.46
CA VAL A 9 5.23 -49.90 10.29
C VAL A 9 5.11 -48.38 10.12
N LEU A 10 6.19 -47.65 10.40
CA LEU A 10 6.31 -46.21 10.16
C LEU A 10 6.34 -45.97 8.63
N PHE A 11 5.17 -45.93 8.02
CA PHE A 11 4.98 -45.47 6.65
C PHE A 11 4.76 -43.96 6.64
N GLY A 12 5.58 -43.26 5.87
CA GLY A 12 5.27 -41.91 5.40
C GLY A 12 6.34 -40.92 5.81
N GLY A 13 7.30 -40.74 4.90
CA GLY A 13 8.43 -39.86 5.08
C GLY A 13 8.04 -38.46 5.54
N ASP A 14 8.91 -37.91 6.36
CA ASP A 14 8.93 -36.53 6.79
C ASP A 14 8.88 -35.64 5.56
N ARG A 15 7.66 -35.26 5.15
CA ARG A 15 7.50 -34.07 4.33
C ARG A 15 7.82 -32.93 5.28
N GLU A 16 9.09 -32.59 5.38
CA GLU A 16 9.48 -31.23 5.67
C GLU A 16 8.92 -30.38 4.53
N ILE A 17 7.62 -30.07 4.63
CA ILE A 17 7.05 -28.91 3.98
C ILE A 17 7.76 -27.78 4.69
N THR A 18 8.87 -27.34 4.09
CA THR A 18 9.40 -26.02 4.33
C THR A 18 8.24 -25.09 4.00
N ALA A 19 7.47 -24.72 5.03
CA ALA A 19 6.39 -23.78 4.91
C ALA A 19 7.09 -22.48 4.51
N LYS A 20 7.22 -22.24 3.21
CA LYS A 20 7.54 -20.93 2.68
C LYS A 20 6.44 -20.03 3.21
N THR A 21 6.70 -19.34 4.31
CA THR A 21 5.82 -18.33 4.87
C THR A 21 5.47 -17.42 3.72
N GLN A 22 4.24 -17.50 3.22
CA GLN A 22 3.83 -16.69 2.08
C GLN A 22 3.92 -15.23 2.53
N ARG A 23 4.93 -14.50 2.02
CA ARG A 23 5.10 -13.09 2.32
C ARG A 23 3.88 -12.36 1.79
N LYS A 24 3.29 -11.48 2.60
CA LYS A 24 2.20 -10.62 2.15
C LYS A 24 2.67 -9.78 0.96
N PRO A 25 1.89 -9.67 -0.11
CA PRO A 25 2.20 -8.75 -1.19
C PRO A 25 2.24 -7.32 -0.64
N ARG A 26 3.24 -6.56 -1.09
CA ARG A 26 3.53 -5.19 -0.62
C ARG A 26 3.08 -4.19 -1.67
N PHE A 27 2.31 -3.18 -1.27
CA PHE A 27 1.82 -2.13 -2.15
C PHE A 27 2.24 -0.76 -1.63
N LEU A 28 2.78 0.05 -2.53
CA LEU A 28 2.89 1.50 -2.34
C LEU A 28 1.54 2.12 -2.71
N CYS A 29 0.90 2.74 -1.73
CA CYS A 29 -0.36 3.44 -1.88
C CYS A 29 -0.11 4.94 -2.09
N VAL A 30 -0.44 5.41 -3.28
CA VAL A 30 -0.24 6.80 -3.73
C VAL A 30 -1.58 7.53 -3.62
N HIS A 31 -1.64 8.59 -2.81
CA HIS A 31 -2.87 9.36 -2.61
C HIS A 31 -3.23 10.22 -3.83
N GLY A 32 -4.49 10.65 -3.90
CA GLY A 32 -5.00 11.52 -4.97
C GLY A 32 -4.62 12.99 -4.78
N PHE A 33 -5.07 13.84 -5.71
CA PHE A 33 -4.81 15.28 -5.69
C PHE A 33 -5.18 15.95 -4.36
N ARG A 34 -4.28 16.76 -3.79
CA ARG A 34 -4.46 17.51 -2.55
C ARG A 34 -5.04 16.68 -1.40
N THR A 35 -4.49 15.49 -1.20
CA THR A 35 -4.80 14.64 -0.03
C THR A 35 -3.49 14.18 0.61
N SER A 36 -3.55 13.20 1.51
CA SER A 36 -2.37 12.62 2.16
C SER A 36 -2.49 11.10 2.24
N GLY A 37 -1.37 10.44 2.47
CA GLY A 37 -1.29 9.01 2.72
C GLY A 37 -2.19 8.61 3.89
N ALA A 38 -2.21 9.38 4.97
CA ALA A 38 -3.07 9.15 6.12
C ALA A 38 -4.57 9.22 5.78
N ILE A 39 -4.97 10.12 4.88
CA ILE A 39 -6.37 10.21 4.43
C ILE A 39 -6.73 8.98 3.59
N MET A 40 -5.83 8.56 2.69
CA MET A 40 -6.02 7.34 1.91
C MET A 40 -6.10 6.10 2.81
N GLU A 41 -5.24 6.00 3.82
CA GLU A 41 -5.26 4.92 4.81
C GLU A 41 -6.63 4.84 5.50
N LYS A 42 -7.13 5.95 6.05
CA LYS A 42 -8.46 6.00 6.68
C LYS A 42 -9.56 5.52 5.72
N ARG A 43 -9.48 5.88 4.44
CA ARG A 43 -10.44 5.46 3.42
C ARG A 43 -10.32 3.97 3.11
N VAL A 44 -9.11 3.43 2.98
CA VAL A 44 -8.87 2.01 2.68
C VAL A 44 -9.26 1.14 3.87
N ILE A 45 -8.72 1.42 5.05
CA ILE A 45 -8.98 0.65 6.26
C ILE A 45 -10.44 0.78 6.72
N GLY A 46 -11.06 1.95 6.51
CA GLY A 46 -12.45 2.20 6.87
C GLY A 46 -13.48 1.58 5.92
N LYS A 47 -13.12 1.32 4.65
CA LYS A 47 -14.06 0.80 3.63
C LYS A 47 -13.84 -0.65 3.26
N TRP A 48 -12.62 -1.15 3.30
CA TRP A 48 -12.32 -2.51 2.86
C TRP A 48 -12.55 -3.54 3.98
N PRO A 49 -13.03 -4.75 3.67
CA PRO A 49 -13.15 -5.80 4.66
C PRO A 49 -11.81 -6.15 5.29
N ARG A 50 -11.77 -6.36 6.61
CA ARG A 50 -10.52 -6.66 7.34
C ARG A 50 -9.77 -7.87 6.79
N HIS A 51 -10.48 -8.88 6.28
CA HIS A 51 -9.85 -10.09 5.74
C HIS A 51 -9.07 -9.83 4.43
N VAL A 52 -9.33 -8.71 3.75
CA VAL A 52 -8.56 -8.25 2.59
C VAL A 52 -7.32 -7.53 3.08
N THR A 53 -7.48 -6.48 3.89
CA THR A 53 -6.35 -5.65 4.36
C THR A 53 -5.37 -6.43 5.22
N SER A 54 -5.81 -7.43 5.99
CA SER A 54 -4.93 -8.28 6.80
C SER A 54 -3.97 -9.14 5.99
N ARG A 55 -4.24 -9.36 4.70
CA ARG A 55 -3.40 -10.16 3.78
C ARG A 55 -2.42 -9.30 3.00
N LEU A 56 -2.50 -7.98 3.10
CA LEU A 56 -1.66 -7.03 2.37
C LEU A 56 -0.67 -6.36 3.33
N ASP A 57 0.46 -5.92 2.78
CA ASP A 57 1.36 -4.94 3.40
C ASP A 57 1.21 -3.63 2.62
N LEU A 58 0.59 -2.62 3.24
CA LEU A 58 0.23 -1.36 2.58
C LEU A 58 1.07 -0.23 3.16
N PHE A 59 1.83 0.45 2.31
CA PHE A 59 2.60 1.63 2.68
C PHE A 59 1.98 2.87 2.03
N PHE A 60 1.44 3.78 2.84
CA PHE A 60 0.80 5.01 2.37
C PHE A 60 1.81 6.15 2.38
N ALA A 61 2.21 6.60 1.19
CA ALA A 61 3.19 7.67 1.04
C ALA A 61 2.52 9.03 0.89
N ASP A 62 3.12 10.05 1.50
CA ASP A 62 2.81 11.46 1.22
C ASP A 62 3.62 11.96 0.04
N ALA A 63 3.01 12.84 -0.75
CA ALA A 63 3.69 13.55 -1.82
C ALA A 63 4.65 14.63 -1.27
N PRO A 64 5.69 15.01 -2.02
CA PRO A 64 6.75 15.87 -1.49
C PRO A 64 6.40 17.35 -1.41
N PHE A 65 5.34 17.82 -2.10
CA PHE A 65 4.96 19.22 -2.11
C PHE A 65 3.71 19.46 -1.25
N PRO A 66 3.72 20.40 -0.29
CA PRO A 66 2.51 20.84 0.38
C PRO A 66 1.51 21.40 -0.63
N ALA A 67 0.21 21.13 -0.43
CA ALA A 67 -0.82 21.73 -1.26
C ALA A 67 -0.97 23.22 -0.95
N GLU A 68 -0.94 24.06 -2.00
CA GLU A 68 -1.04 25.53 -1.86
C GLU A 68 -2.47 26.06 -2.03
N GLY A 69 -3.47 25.19 -2.18
CA GLY A 69 -4.87 25.60 -2.36
C GLY A 69 -5.87 24.64 -1.71
N THR A 70 -7.16 24.92 -1.94
CA THR A 70 -8.27 24.18 -1.35
C THR A 70 -8.26 22.71 -1.75
N SER A 71 -8.72 21.86 -0.84
CA SER A 71 -8.89 20.43 -1.08
C SER A 71 -10.36 20.05 -1.03
N ASP A 72 -10.80 19.14 -1.91
CA ASP A 72 -12.16 18.60 -1.90
C ASP A 72 -12.50 17.80 -0.63
N VAL A 73 -11.48 17.44 0.16
CA VAL A 73 -11.66 16.73 1.42
C VAL A 73 -11.64 17.64 2.64
N GLU A 74 -11.49 18.94 2.43
CA GLU A 74 -11.56 19.96 3.47
C GLU A 74 -12.92 19.94 4.17
N GLY A 75 -12.92 20.05 5.50
CA GLY A 75 -14.12 19.89 6.33
C GLY A 75 -14.50 18.43 6.65
N ILE A 76 -14.00 17.45 5.89
CA ILE A 76 -14.19 16.01 6.19
C ILE A 76 -12.93 15.43 6.85
N PHE A 77 -11.75 15.79 6.31
CA PHE A 77 -10.45 15.37 6.82
C PHE A 77 -9.60 16.61 7.09
N PRO A 78 -8.93 16.73 8.25
CA PRO A 78 -8.04 17.86 8.50
C PRO A 78 -6.77 17.79 7.63
N PRO A 79 -6.11 18.93 7.36
CA PRO A 79 -4.78 18.98 6.75
C PRO A 79 -3.73 18.25 7.62
N PRO A 80 -2.52 17.93 7.08
CA PRO A 80 -1.92 18.42 5.84
C PRO A 80 -2.39 17.69 4.57
N TYR A 81 -2.30 18.41 3.44
CA TYR A 81 -2.55 17.90 2.09
C TYR A 81 -1.31 18.11 1.24
N TYR A 82 -1.09 17.23 0.26
CA TYR A 82 0.10 17.23 -0.57
C TYR A 82 -0.22 17.04 -2.06
N GLU A 83 0.73 17.43 -2.90
CA GLU A 83 0.71 17.31 -4.37
C GLU A 83 1.97 16.58 -4.86
N TRP A 84 1.81 15.70 -5.84
CA TRP A 84 2.93 14.92 -6.42
C TRP A 84 3.81 15.75 -7.35
N PHE A 85 3.22 16.78 -7.96
CA PHE A 85 3.89 17.67 -8.88
C PHE A 85 3.47 19.09 -8.54
N SER A 86 4.45 19.96 -8.28
CA SER A 86 4.24 21.41 -8.28
C SER A 86 4.76 21.95 -9.61
N VAL A 87 3.95 22.77 -10.28
CA VAL A 87 4.35 23.38 -11.54
C VAL A 87 5.20 24.61 -11.21
N CYS A 88 6.53 24.45 -11.28
CA CYS A 88 7.43 25.58 -11.10
C CYS A 88 7.29 26.55 -12.29
N SER A 89 6.99 27.81 -12.01
CA SER A 89 6.81 28.86 -13.02
C SER A 89 8.02 28.99 -13.98
N SER A 90 9.24 28.77 -13.48
CA SER A 90 10.46 28.81 -14.30
C SER A 90 10.52 27.68 -15.35
N PHE A 91 9.96 26.51 -15.04
CA PHE A 91 9.94 25.36 -15.94
C PHE A 91 8.98 25.59 -17.11
N LEU A 92 7.79 26.15 -16.84
CA LEU A 92 6.84 26.52 -17.89
C LEU A 92 7.35 27.67 -18.76
N LEU A 93 7.99 28.68 -18.16
CA LEU A 93 8.54 29.81 -18.93
C LEU A 93 9.66 29.34 -19.87
N SER A 94 10.53 28.42 -19.41
CA SER A 94 11.55 27.81 -20.26
C SER A 94 10.92 27.01 -21.41
N LEU A 95 9.90 26.19 -21.15
CA LEU A 95 9.24 25.43 -22.21
C LEU A 95 8.57 26.37 -23.22
N PHE A 96 7.95 27.46 -22.77
CA PHE A 96 7.33 28.44 -23.65
C PHE A 96 8.36 29.15 -24.53
N LEU A 97 9.51 29.53 -23.97
CA LEU A 97 10.60 30.17 -24.71
C LEU A 97 11.31 29.21 -25.69
N PHE A 98 11.43 27.93 -25.35
CA PHE A 98 12.01 26.92 -26.25
C PHE A 98 11.04 26.42 -27.31
N TYR A 99 9.74 26.38 -27.04
CA TYR A 99 8.72 25.87 -27.96
C TYR A 99 8.28 26.92 -29.00
N HIS A 100 8.44 28.21 -28.70
CA HIS A 100 8.18 29.32 -29.64
C HIS A 100 9.43 29.81 -30.39
N ARG A 101 10.49 29.00 -30.43
CA ARG A 101 11.69 29.24 -31.23
C ARG A 101 11.94 28.07 -32.17
#